data_AF-A0A3S3NNM8-F1
#
_entry.id   AF-A0A3S3NNM8-F1
#
_cell.length_a   1.000
_cell.length_b   1.000
_cell.length_c   1.000
_cell.angle_alpha   90.00
_cell.angle_beta   90.00
_cell.angle_gamma   90.00
#
_symmetry.space_group_name_H-M   'P 1'
#
loop_
_entity.id
_entity.type
_entity.pdbx_description
1 polymer ?
#
loop_
_entity_poly.entity_id
_entity_poly.type
_entity_poly.pdbx_seq_one_letter_code
_entity_poly.pdbx_strand_id
1 'polypeptide(L)' 'MCSYESNGFPKHSLTWISTKEVEIGTDAKLLIHKSSRYDTGLYKCVVDNEVGLPLVARFNVQVEYEPKVD' A
#
# COMPACT_ATOMS: atom_id res chain seq x y z
N MET A 1 7.43 -5.73 -3.11
CA MET A 1 6.32 -5.68 -4.09
C MET A 1 5.06 -6.08 -3.35
N CYS A 2 4.05 -5.22 -3.33
CA CYS A 2 2.74 -5.55 -2.79
C CYS A 2 1.77 -5.76 -3.96
N SER A 3 0.95 -6.79 -3.92
CA SER A 3 0.01 -7.14 -5.00
C SER A 3 -1.39 -7.36 -4.47
N TYR A 4 -2.37 -7.02 -5.30
CA TYR A 4 -3.78 -7.27 -5.11
C TYR A 4 -4.32 -8.15 -6.24
N GLU A 5 -5.19 -9.09 -5.89
CA GLU A 5 -5.89 -9.98 -6.82
C GLU A 5 -7.40 -9.89 -6.56
N SER A 6 -8.18 -9.68 -7.62
CA SER A 6 -9.65 -9.68 -7.54
C SER A 6 -10.25 -10.62 -8.58
N ASN A 7 -11.31 -11.31 -8.17
CA ASN A 7 -12.14 -12.13 -9.06
C ASN A 7 -13.55 -11.53 -9.27
N GLY A 8 -13.79 -10.27 -8.88
CA GLY A 8 -15.14 -9.77 -8.61
C GLY A 8 -15.62 -8.64 -9.53
N PHE A 9 -16.84 -8.82 -10.07
CA PHE A 9 -17.76 -7.75 -10.45
C PHE A 9 -18.48 -7.23 -9.19
N PRO A 10 -18.84 -5.93 -9.09
CA PRO A 10 -18.63 -4.85 -10.05
C PRO A 10 -17.18 -4.31 -10.06
N LYS A 11 -16.87 -3.47 -11.05
CA LYS A 11 -15.57 -2.82 -11.17
C LYS A 11 -15.29 -1.99 -9.92
N HIS A 12 -14.16 -2.22 -9.28
CA HIS A 12 -13.71 -1.53 -8.08
C HIS A 12 -12.53 -0.62 -8.40
N SER A 13 -12.36 0.43 -7.61
CA SER A 13 -11.15 1.22 -7.54
C SER A 13 -10.23 0.62 -6.49
N LEU A 14 -8.93 0.76 -6.73
CA LEU A 14 -7.89 0.39 -5.79
C LEU A 14 -7.02 1.61 -5.52
N THR A 15 -6.70 1.84 -4.25
CA THR A 15 -5.87 2.95 -3.82
C THR A 15 -4.87 2.47 -2.77
N TRP A 16 -3.59 2.72 -3.00
CA TRP A 16 -2.52 2.52 -2.02
C TRP A 16 -2.27 3.81 -1.26
N ILE A 17 -2.21 3.72 0.07
CA ILE A 17 -1.95 4.84 0.97
C ILE A 17 -0.65 4.57 1.73
N SER A 18 0.26 5.55 1.70
CA SER A 18 1.54 5.53 2.39
C SER A 18 1.41 5.71 3.91
N THR A 19 2.52 5.50 4.62
CA THR A 19 2.66 5.80 6.06
C THR A 19 2.34 7.25 6.43
N LYS A 20 2.39 8.17 5.46
CA LYS A 20 2.08 9.59 5.61
C LYS A 20 0.62 9.92 5.30
N GLU A 21 -0.24 8.92 5.14
CA GLU A 21 -1.64 9.05 4.75
C GLU A 21 -1.84 9.76 3.39
N VAL A 22 -0.91 9.55 2.46
CA VAL A 22 -0.96 10.08 1.09
C VAL A 22 -1.13 8.94 0.09
N GLU A 23 -1.96 9.14 -0.93
CA GLU A 23 -2.12 8.23 -2.06
C GLU A 23 -0.81 8.11 -2.86
N ILE A 24 -0.40 6.87 -3.13
CA ILE A 24 0.87 6.55 -3.80
C ILE A 24 0.71 5.60 -5.00
N GLY A 25 -0.51 5.21 -5.35
CA GLY A 25 -0.77 4.41 -6.53
C GLY A 25 -2.17 3.81 -6.56
N THR A 26 -2.60 3.42 -7.75
CA THR A 26 -3.93 2.84 -8.00
C THR A 26 -3.88 1.51 -8.77
N ASP A 27 -2.70 1.09 -9.19
CA ASP A 27 -2.49 -0.19 -9.87
C ASP A 27 -2.56 -1.38 -8.92
N ALA A 28 -2.89 -2.56 -9.45
CA ALA A 28 -2.93 -3.81 -8.67
C ALA A 28 -1.60 -4.17 -7.99
N LYS A 29 -0.48 -3.57 -8.41
CA LYS A 29 0.83 -3.75 -7.80
C LYS A 29 1.42 -2.42 -7.40
N LEU A 30 1.84 -2.30 -6.14
CA LEU A 30 2.62 -1.15 -5.67
C LEU A 30 4.12 -1.45 -5.76
N LEU A 31 4.82 -0.58 -6.48
CA LEU A 31 6.27 -0.60 -6.64
C LEU A 31 6.89 0.63 -5.95
N ILE A 32 7.66 0.40 -4.89
CA ILE A 32 8.44 1.44 -4.21
C ILE A 32 9.86 1.38 -4.78
N HIS A 33 10.18 2.29 -5.70
CA HIS A 33 11.51 2.36 -6.32
C HIS A 33 12.46 3.18 -5.43
N LYS A 34 13.61 2.60 -5.05
CA LYS A 34 14.63 3.19 -4.15
C LYS A 34 14.11 3.38 -2.71
N SER A 35 13.79 2.27 -2.05
CA SER A 35 13.40 2.27 -0.64
C SER A 35 14.50 2.87 0.25
N SER A 36 14.09 3.71 1.18
CA SER A 36 14.88 4.30 2.25
C SER A 36 14.35 3.82 3.61
N ARG A 37 15.15 3.99 4.68
CA ARG A 37 14.69 3.70 6.05
C ARG A 37 13.41 4.46 6.45
N TYR A 38 13.10 5.55 5.77
CA TYR A 38 11.91 6.37 6.02
C TYR A 38 10.64 5.80 5.37
N ASP A 39 10.76 4.78 4.53
CA ASP A 39 9.63 4.06 3.94
C ASP A 39 9.15 2.90 4.83
N THR A 40 9.78 2.69 6.00
CA THR A 40 9.29 1.77 7.02
C THR A 40 8.00 2.32 7.65
N GLY A 41 7.00 1.45 7.78
CA GLY A 41 5.79 1.73 8.55
C GLY A 41 4.53 1.08 8.00
N LEU A 42 3.38 1.56 8.46
CA LEU A 42 2.07 1.00 8.14
C LEU A 42 1.50 1.60 6.85
N TYR A 43 1.32 0.75 5.84
CA TYR A 43 0.64 1.10 4.59
C TYR A 43 -0.77 0.54 4.58
N LYS A 44 -1.63 1.13 3.74
CA LYS A 44 -3.01 0.68 3.54
C LYS A 44 -3.28 0.47 2.06
N CYS A 45 -4.10 -0.52 1.75
CA CYS A 45 -4.74 -0.67 0.46
C CYS A 45 -6.24 -0.54 0.68
N VAL A 46 -6.86 0.37 -0.04
CA VAL A 46 -8.30 0.61 -0.02
C VAL A 46 -8.88 0.11 -1.33
N VAL A 47 -9.89 -0.73 -1.24
CA VAL A 47 -10.64 -1.24 -2.37
C VAL A 47 -12.09 -0.83 -2.20
N ASP A 48 -12.60 -0.06 -3.15
CA ASP A 48 -13.95 0.48 -3.11
C ASP A 48 -14.69 0.14 -4.39
N ASN A 49 -15.93 -0.35 -4.26
CA ASN A 49 -16.82 -0.63 -5.38
C ASN A 49 -18.05 0.31 -5.38
N GLU A 50 -17.98 1.41 -4.63
CA GLU A 50 -19.04 2.41 -4.44
C GLU A 50 -20.32 1.85 -3.79
N VAL A 51 -20.26 0.60 -3.29
CA VAL A 51 -21.39 -0.09 -2.68
C VAL A 51 -21.01 -0.51 -1.26
N GLY A 52 -21.48 0.25 -0.28
CA GLY A 52 -21.21 0.00 1.13
C GLY A 52 -19.90 0.62 1.59
N LEU A 53 -19.26 -0.01 2.58
CA LEU A 53 -17.99 0.48 3.11
C LEU A 53 -16.81 -0.14 2.35
N PRO A 54 -15.76 0.64 2.06
CA PRO A 54 -14.59 0.13 1.37
C PRO A 54 -13.84 -0.88 2.23
N LEU A 55 -13.22 -1.86 1.56
CA LEU A 55 -12.35 -2.83 2.19
C LEU A 55 -10.97 -2.20 2.38
N VAL A 56 -10.42 -2.33 3.59
CA VAL A 56 -9.11 -1.75 3.94
C VAL A 56 -8.17 -2.83 4.44
N ALA A 57 -7.19 -3.19 3.62
CA ALA A 57 -6.07 -4.03 4.03
C ALA A 57 -4.93 -3.17 4.58
N ARG A 58 -4.28 -3.63 5.65
CA ARG A 58 -3.14 -2.94 6.29
C ARG A 58 -1.95 -3.87 6.34
N PHE A 59 -0.76 -3.36 6.04
CA PHE A 59 0.46 -4.14 6.07
C PHE A 59 1.63 -3.27 6.54
N ASN A 60 2.51 -3.86 7.35
CA ASN A 60 3.69 -3.20 7.86
C ASN A 60 4.87 -3.48 6.92
N VAL A 61 5.46 -2.43 6.38
CA VAL A 61 6.67 -2.49 5.57
C VAL A 61 7.86 -2.22 6.47
N GLN A 62 8.85 -3.11 6.45
CA GLN A 62 10.13 -2.94 7.15
C GLN A 62 11.24 -2.89 6.11
N VAL A 63 11.93 -1.75 6.03
CA VAL A 63 13.11 -1.59 5.19
C VAL A 63 14.34 -1.84 6.04
N GLU A 64 15.10 -2.87 5.68
CA GLU A 64 16.40 -3.16 6.29
C GLU A 64 17.46 -2.18 5.77
N TYR A 65 18.28 -1.64 6.66
CA TYR A 65 19.38 -0.73 6.32
C TYR A 65 20.56 -0.94 7.28
N GLU A 66 21.77 -0.61 6.82
CA GLU A 66 22.98 -0.73 7.64
C GLU A 66 22.88 0.15 8.90
N PRO A 67 23.16 -0.39 10.10
CA PRO A 67 23.15 0.39 11.33
C PRO A 67 24.27 1.45 11.30
N LYS A 68 23.96 2.66 11.75
CA LYS A 68 24.98 3.68 12.02
C LYS A 68 25.41 3.56 13.47
N VAL A 69 26.69 3.38 13.70
CA VAL A 69 27.32 3.55 15.01
C VAL A 69 27.79 5.00 15.07
N ASP A 70 27.24 5.78 16.00
CA ASP A 70 27.74 7.12 16.33
C ASP A 70 28.91 7.05 17.32
#